data_AF-A0A5P0YQC5-F1
#
_entry.id   AF-A0A5P0YQC5-F1
#
_cell.length_a   1.000
_cell.length_b   1.000
_cell.length_c   1.000
_cell.angle_alpha   90.00
_cell.angle_beta   90.00
_cell.angle_gamma   90.00
#
_symmetry.space_group_name_H-M   'P 1'
#
loop_
_entity.id
_entity.type
_entity.pdbx_description
1 polymer ?
#
loop_
_entity_poly.entity_id
_entity_poly.type
_entity_poly.pdbx_seq_one_letter_code
_entity_poly.pdbx_strand_id
1 'polypeptide(L)'
;MTAQQLAGYLLAGLGTALIAVAGIALVRLPDTYNRANAVTKAAALGVVCVLLGVLVLRPTPFAALALGVGVVMQLLTTPFAAYAVARAAHRSGAPQTPATYRDDLTEDTHHAGGRGPGAAPTP
;
A
#
# COMPACT_ATOMS: atom_id res chain seq x y z
N MET A 1 -26.02 -21.47 -13.73
CA MET A 1 -24.74 -20.87 -13.28
C MET A 1 -23.76 -22.01 -13.06
N THR A 2 -22.67 -22.10 -13.82
CA THR A 2 -21.65 -23.13 -13.57
C THR A 2 -20.84 -22.78 -12.32
N ALA A 3 -20.30 -23.77 -11.60
CA ALA A 3 -19.51 -23.54 -10.38
C ALA A 3 -18.33 -22.57 -10.62
N GLN A 4 -17.74 -22.62 -11.81
CA GLN A 4 -16.69 -21.71 -12.26
C GLN A 4 -17.16 -20.24 -12.34
N GLN A 5 -18.35 -19.99 -12.89
CA GLN A 5 -18.91 -18.64 -12.97
C GLN A 5 -19.18 -18.08 -11.56
N LEU A 6 -19.73 -18.90 -10.67
CA LEU A 6 -19.98 -18.50 -9.29
C LEU A 6 -18.67 -18.13 -8.58
N ALA A 7 -17.64 -18.98 -8.66
CA ALA A 7 -16.33 -18.71 -8.06
C ALA A 7 -15.70 -17.42 -8.61
N GLY A 8 -15.77 -17.22 -9.93
CA GLY A 8 -15.25 -16.03 -10.58
C GLY A 8 -15.95 -14.74 -10.12
N TYR A 9 -17.29 -14.75 -10.05
CA TYR A 9 -18.05 -13.58 -9.59
C TYR A 9 -17.85 -13.30 -8.09
N LEU A 10 -17.76 -14.33 -7.25
CA LEU A 10 -17.48 -14.15 -5.82
C LEU A 10 -16.09 -13.53 -5.61
N LEU A 11 -15.08 -13.98 -6.35
CA LEU A 11 -13.72 -13.47 -6.23
C LEU A 11 -13.60 -12.02 -6.73
N ALA A 12 -14.24 -11.69 -7.86
CA ALA A 12 -14.30 -10.33 -8.38
C ALA A 12 -15.14 -9.40 -7.47
N GLY A 13 -16.24 -9.90 -6.90
CA GLY A 13 -17.08 -9.19 -5.95
C GLY A 13 -16.33 -8.87 -4.66
N LEU A 14 -15.61 -9.86 -4.09
CA LEU A 14 -14.74 -9.67 -2.94
C LEU A 14 -13.66 -8.64 -3.23
N GLY A 15 -13.00 -8.73 -4.39
CA GLY A 15 -11.98 -7.77 -4.79
C GLY A 15 -12.52 -6.34 -4.90
N THR A 16 -13.72 -6.18 -5.47
CA THR A 16 -14.41 -4.88 -5.56
C THR A 16 -14.77 -4.34 -4.18
N ALA A 17 -15.25 -5.20 -3.27
CA ALA A 17 -15.54 -4.81 -1.89
C ALA A 17 -14.27 -4.35 -1.14
N LEU A 18 -13.14 -5.03 -1.34
CA LEU A 18 -11.85 -4.62 -0.78
C LEU A 18 -11.38 -3.25 -1.31
N ILE A 19 -11.59 -2.98 -2.60
CA ILE A 19 -11.30 -1.66 -3.19
C ILE A 19 -12.20 -0.57 -2.57
N ALA A 20 -13.47 -0.87 -2.34
CA ALA A 20 -14.37 0.05 -1.64
C ALA A 20 -13.91 0.32 -0.19
N VAL A 21 -13.45 -0.72 0.52
CA VAL A 21 -12.84 -0.59 1.85
C VAL A 21 -11.57 0.28 1.80
N ALA A 22 -10.75 0.15 0.76
CA ALA A 22 -9.59 1.03 0.56
C ALA A 22 -10.01 2.51 0.42
N GLY A 23 -11.09 2.79 -0.32
CA GLY A 23 -11.66 4.13 -0.42
C GLY A 23 -12.16 4.67 0.93
N ILE A 24 -12.84 3.84 1.72
CA ILE A 24 -13.27 4.20 3.08
C ILE A 24 -12.06 4.45 3.98
N ALA A 25 -11.01 3.64 3.86
CA ALA A 25 -9.79 3.78 4.63
C ALA A 25 -9.07 5.13 4.36
N LEU A 26 -9.09 5.61 3.13
CA LEU A 26 -8.55 6.94 2.78
C LEU A 26 -9.22 8.08 3.56
N VAL A 27 -10.54 8.01 3.73
CA VAL A 27 -11.32 9.09 4.35
C VAL A 27 -11.35 8.96 5.87
N ARG A 28 -11.39 7.73 6.40
CA ARG A 28 -11.71 7.48 7.81
C ARG A 28 -10.50 7.40 8.73
N LEU A 29 -9.30 7.05 8.23
CA LEU A 29 -8.13 6.95 9.10
C LEU A 29 -7.56 8.34 9.45
N PRO A 30 -7.01 8.51 10.68
CA PRO A 30 -6.63 9.82 11.20
C PRO A 30 -5.32 10.38 10.63
N ASP A 31 -4.44 9.52 10.11
CA ASP A 31 -3.07 9.86 9.73
C ASP A 31 -2.73 9.31 8.34
N THR A 32 -1.94 10.06 7.57
CA THR A 32 -1.36 9.70 6.27
C THR A 32 -0.65 8.35 6.28
N TYR A 33 0.13 8.01 7.31
CA TYR A 33 0.83 6.72 7.37
C TYR A 33 -0.15 5.55 7.52
N ASN A 34 -1.13 5.73 8.39
CA ASN A 34 -2.19 4.75 8.62
C ASN A 34 -3.09 4.59 7.38
N ARG A 35 -3.45 5.70 6.72
CA ARG A 35 -4.17 5.68 5.43
C ARG A 35 -3.35 4.92 4.38
N ALA A 36 -2.09 5.28 4.18
CA ALA A 36 -1.23 4.65 3.18
C ALA A 36 -1.12 3.14 3.41
N ASN A 37 -0.93 2.68 4.65
CA ASN A 37 -0.83 1.27 4.98
C ASN A 37 -2.15 0.51 4.71
N ALA A 38 -3.27 1.04 5.21
CA ALA A 38 -4.58 0.42 5.04
C ALA A 38 -4.99 0.32 3.55
N VAL A 39 -4.77 1.39 2.80
CA VAL A 39 -5.09 1.49 1.37
C VAL A 39 -4.23 0.55 0.55
N THR A 40 -2.91 0.55 0.79
CA THR A 40 -1.95 -0.36 0.14
C THR A 40 -2.40 -1.81 0.27
N LYS A 41 -2.76 -2.25 1.49
CA LYS A 41 -3.20 -3.62 1.74
C LYS A 41 -4.53 -3.94 1.05
N ALA A 42 -5.54 -3.11 1.27
CA ALA A 42 -6.89 -3.36 0.77
C ALA A 42 -6.98 -3.25 -0.76
N ALA A 43 -6.35 -2.23 -1.36
CA ALA A 43 -6.35 -2.03 -2.81
C ALA A 43 -5.51 -3.08 -3.53
N ALA A 44 -4.31 -3.44 -3.02
CA ALA A 44 -3.48 -4.46 -3.65
C ALA A 44 -4.19 -5.82 -3.69
N LEU A 45 -4.72 -6.27 -2.55
CA LEU A 45 -5.49 -7.52 -2.49
C LEU A 45 -6.75 -7.44 -3.35
N GLY A 46 -7.45 -6.30 -3.35
CA GLY A 46 -8.65 -6.09 -4.13
C GLY A 46 -8.40 -6.26 -5.64
N VAL A 47 -7.38 -5.58 -6.17
CA VAL A 47 -7.00 -5.68 -7.59
C VAL A 47 -6.57 -7.10 -7.95
N VAL A 48 -5.78 -7.77 -7.10
CA VAL A 48 -5.38 -9.17 -7.32
C VAL A 48 -6.58 -10.10 -7.35
N CYS A 49 -7.54 -9.96 -6.42
CA CYS A 49 -8.78 -10.74 -6.42
C CYS A 49 -9.61 -10.50 -7.69
N VAL A 50 -9.73 -9.25 -8.16
CA VAL A 50 -10.45 -8.96 -9.41
C VAL A 50 -9.76 -9.62 -10.61
N LEU A 51 -8.44 -9.49 -10.74
CA LEU A 51 -7.66 -10.09 -11.83
C LEU A 51 -7.79 -11.63 -11.84
N LEU A 52 -7.69 -12.26 -10.67
CA LEU A 52 -7.87 -13.70 -10.52
C LEU A 52 -9.31 -14.13 -10.82
N GLY A 53 -10.31 -13.33 -10.40
CA GLY A 53 -11.71 -13.57 -10.74
C GLY A 53 -11.91 -13.60 -12.25
N VAL A 54 -11.41 -12.58 -12.95
CA VAL A 54 -11.47 -12.52 -14.43
C VAL A 54 -10.77 -13.72 -15.07
N LEU A 55 -9.61 -14.14 -14.55
CA LEU A 55 -8.89 -15.31 -15.04
C LEU A 55 -9.72 -16.60 -14.90
N VAL A 56 -10.42 -16.77 -13.79
CA VAL A 56 -11.34 -17.91 -13.56
C VAL A 56 -12.54 -17.86 -14.51
N LEU A 57 -13.10 -16.68 -14.78
CA LEU A 57 -14.20 -16.52 -15.73
C LEU A 57 -13.78 -16.80 -17.18
N ARG A 58 -12.56 -16.41 -17.56
CA ARG A 58 -12.04 -16.54 -18.94
C ARG A 58 -10.61 -17.11 -18.94
N PRO A 59 -10.44 -18.40 -18.64
CA PRO A 59 -9.13 -19.02 -18.55
C PRO A 59 -8.56 -19.26 -19.95
N THR A 60 -7.85 -18.26 -20.48
CA THR A 60 -7.09 -18.38 -21.73
C THR A 60 -5.60 -18.21 -21.44
N PRO A 61 -4.70 -18.83 -22.22
CA PRO A 61 -3.25 -18.70 -22.01
C PRO A 61 -2.78 -17.23 -22.06
N PHE A 62 -3.36 -16.47 -22.99
CA PHE A 62 -3.10 -15.04 -23.10
C PHE A 62 -3.58 -14.26 -21.86
N ALA A 63 -4.78 -14.54 -21.35
CA ALA A 63 -5.28 -13.92 -20.13
C ALA A 63 -4.41 -14.29 -18.92
N ALA A 64 -3.97 -15.54 -18.80
CA ALA A 64 -3.09 -15.98 -17.71
C ALA A 64 -1.77 -15.18 -17.69
N LEU A 65 -1.15 -15.00 -18.86
CA LEU A 65 0.07 -14.21 -18.99
C LEU A 65 -0.17 -12.73 -18.68
N ALA A 66 -1.14 -12.10 -19.34
CA ALA A 66 -1.42 -10.67 -19.19
C ALA A 66 -1.84 -10.31 -17.76
N LEU A 67 -2.76 -11.09 -17.17
CA LEU A 67 -3.24 -10.86 -15.80
C LEU A 67 -2.17 -11.23 -14.78
N GLY A 68 -1.38 -12.28 -15.01
CA GLY A 68 -0.25 -12.66 -14.16
C GLY A 68 0.81 -11.56 -14.07
N VAL A 69 1.19 -10.97 -15.21
CA VAL A 69 2.06 -9.80 -15.26
C VAL A 69 1.43 -8.62 -14.52
N GLY A 70 0.12 -8.39 -14.69
CA GLY A 70 -0.62 -7.37 -13.95
C GLY A 70 -0.55 -7.55 -12.43
N VAL A 71 -0.70 -8.78 -11.93
CA VAL A 71 -0.58 -9.11 -10.50
C VAL A 71 0.84 -8.82 -9.99
N VAL A 72 1.87 -9.26 -10.70
CA VAL A 72 3.27 -9.01 -10.31
C VAL A 72 3.57 -7.52 -10.29
N MET A 73 3.19 -6.79 -11.34
CA MET A 73 3.37 -5.35 -11.43
C MET A 73 2.60 -4.63 -10.32
N GLN A 74 1.38 -5.04 -9.97
CA GLN A 74 0.63 -4.45 -8.88
C GLN A 74 1.34 -4.67 -7.53
N LEU A 75 1.78 -5.90 -7.25
CA LEU A 75 2.48 -6.23 -6.00
C LEU A 75 3.83 -5.52 -5.86
N LEU A 76 4.50 -5.22 -6.96
CA LEU A 76 5.70 -4.39 -6.96
C LEU A 76 5.36 -2.90 -6.86
N THR A 77 4.35 -2.41 -7.59
CA THR A 77 4.01 -0.98 -7.62
C THR A 77 3.51 -0.49 -6.26
N THR A 78 2.69 -1.31 -5.59
CA THR A 78 2.04 -0.92 -4.32
C THR A 78 3.04 -0.54 -3.21
N PRO A 79 4.09 -1.35 -2.87
CA PRO A 79 5.06 -0.98 -1.86
C PRO A 79 5.94 0.21 -2.25
N PHE A 80 6.30 0.34 -3.53
CA PHE A 80 7.06 1.50 -4.01
C PHE A 80 6.25 2.80 -3.90
N ALA A 81 4.97 2.76 -4.27
CA ALA A 81 4.05 3.88 -4.08
C ALA A 81 3.89 4.22 -2.59
N ALA A 82 3.67 3.21 -1.74
CA ALA A 82 3.54 3.41 -0.29
C ALA A 82 4.80 4.04 0.32
N TYR A 83 6.00 3.58 -0.07
CA TYR A 83 7.27 4.13 0.37
C TYR A 83 7.45 5.59 -0.07
N ALA A 84 7.15 5.90 -1.35
CA ALA A 84 7.25 7.26 -1.87
C ALA A 84 6.29 8.21 -1.13
N VAL A 85 5.06 7.79 -0.86
CA VAL A 85 4.07 8.55 -0.09
C VAL A 85 4.53 8.75 1.35
N ALA A 86 5.02 7.71 2.03
CA ALA A 86 5.52 7.82 3.39
C ALA A 86 6.71 8.80 3.50
N ARG A 87 7.66 8.71 2.57
CA ARG A 87 8.81 9.63 2.50
C ARG A 87 8.39 11.07 2.21
N ALA A 88 7.42 11.27 1.32
CA ALA A 88 6.88 12.59 1.01
C ALA A 88 6.16 13.19 2.23
N ALA A 89 5.32 12.39 2.91
CA ALA A 89 4.60 12.79 4.11
C ALA A 89 5.54 13.20 5.24
N HIS A 90 6.62 12.44 5.45
CA HIS A 90 7.62 12.78 6.45
C HIS A 90 8.34 14.09 6.11
N ARG A 91 8.79 14.25 4.85
CA ARG A 91 9.47 15.48 4.40
C ARG A 91 8.58 16.72 4.41
N SER A 92 7.27 16.57 4.20
CA SER A 92 6.32 17.67 4.28
C SER A 92 5.92 18.03 5.72
N GLY A 93 6.41 17.30 6.73
CA GLY A 93 5.99 17.47 8.12
C GLY A 93 4.52 17.12 8.32
N ALA A 94 4.00 16.13 7.59
CA ALA A 94 2.60 15.74 7.69
C ALA A 94 2.28 15.32 9.14
N PRO A 95 1.21 15.85 9.74
CA PRO A 95 0.89 15.58 11.14
C PRO A 95 0.62 14.09 11.34
N GLN A 96 1.36 13.51 12.28
CA GLN A 96 1.13 12.16 12.77
C GLN A 96 -0.06 12.14 13.73
N THR A 97 -0.70 10.99 13.88
CA THR A 97 -1.74 10.84 14.91
C THR A 97 -1.18 11.09 16.31
N PRO A 98 -1.91 11.74 17.24
CA PRO A 98 -1.47 11.90 18.63
C PRO A 98 -1.22 10.58 19.37
N ALA A 99 -1.73 9.47 18.83
CA ALA A 99 -1.47 8.12 19.34
C ALA A 99 -0.07 7.57 18.97
N THR A 100 0.71 8.29 18.17
CA THR A 100 2.08 7.89 17.81
C THR A 100 3.00 8.09 19.02
N TYR A 101 3.50 6.99 19.57
CA TYR A 101 4.35 7.00 20.77
C TYR A 101 5.84 7.22 20.47
N ARG A 102 6.34 6.80 19.29
CA ARG A 102 7.75 6.93 18.89
C ARG A 102 7.89 7.38 17.43
N ASP A 103 8.84 8.29 17.21
CA ASP A 103 9.30 8.72 15.89
C ASP A 103 10.83 8.86 15.88
N ASP A 104 11.51 7.71 15.85
CA ASP A 104 12.97 7.61 15.87
C ASP A 104 13.61 8.33 14.65
N LEU A 105 12.88 8.44 13.52
CA LEU A 105 13.39 9.08 12.30
C LEU A 105 13.52 10.60 12.48
N THR A 106 12.55 11.22 13.14
CA THR A 106 12.63 12.64 13.51
C THR A 106 13.75 12.88 14.54
N GLU A 107 13.91 11.99 15.52
CA GLU A 107 14.99 12.08 16.51
C GLU A 107 16.39 12.03 15.86
N ASP A 108 16.61 11.11 14.92
CA ASP A 108 17.86 10.98 14.17
C ASP A 108 18.18 12.23 13.34
N THR A 109 17.18 12.81 12.66
CA THR A 109 17.39 14.04 11.86
C THR A 109 17.73 15.24 12.74
N HIS A 110 17.14 15.36 13.94
CA HIS A 110 17.50 16.39 14.90
C HIS A 110 18.92 16.18 15.47
N HIS A 111 19.33 14.93 15.73
CA HIS A 111 20.69 14.60 16.16
C HIS A 111 21.75 14.81 15.07
N ALA A 112 21.41 14.58 13.80
CA ALA A 112 22.28 14.88 12.66
C ALA A 112 22.43 16.40 12.43
N GLY A 113 21.36 17.18 12.61
CA GLY A 113 21.39 18.64 12.53
C GLY A 113 22.19 19.32 13.65
N GLY A 114 22.35 18.67 14.80
CA GLY A 114 23.17 19.12 15.93
C GLY A 114 24.67 18.83 15.80
N ARG A 115 25.08 17.96 14.87
CA ARG A 115 26.50 17.69 14.54
C ARG A 115 26.89 18.42 13.27
N GLY A 116 27.10 19.73 13.37
CA GLY A 116 27.92 20.44 12.39
C GLY A 116 29.35 19.86 12.35
N PRO A 117 30.07 19.95 11.21
CA PRO A 117 31.42 19.42 11.07
C PRO A 117 32.37 20.18 12.01
N GLY A 118 32.63 19.63 13.20
CA GLY A 118 33.47 20.30 14.21
C GLY A 118 33.76 19.51 15.50
N ALA A 119 33.06 18.41 15.77
CA ALA A 119 33.37 17.58 16.94
C ALA A 119 34.46 16.56 16.60
N ALA A 120 35.71 17.03 16.49
CA ALA A 120 36.87 16.15 16.61
C ALA A 120 36.94 15.61 18.07
N PRO A 121 37.34 14.35 18.27
CA PRO A 121 37.47 13.78 19.61
C PRO A 121 38.64 14.47 20.33
N THR A 122 38.35 15.14 21.45
CA THR A 122 39.39 15.58 22.39
C THR A 122 39.82 14.40 23.27
N PRO A 123 41.12 14.23 23.54
CA PRO A 123 41.69 13.13 24.31
C PRO A 123 41.26 13.12 25.79
#